data_AF-A0A4Y2DDH0-F1
#
_entry.id   AF-A0A4Y2DDH0-F1
#
_cell.length_a   1.000
_cell.length_b   1.000
_cell.length_c   1.000
_cell.angle_alpha   90.00
_cell.angle_beta   90.00
_cell.angle_gamma   90.00
#
_symmetry.space_group_name_H-M   'P 1'
#
loop_
_entity.id
_entity.type
_entity.pdbx_description
1 polymer ?
#
loop_
_entity_poly.entity_id
_entity_poly.type
_entity_poly.pdbx_seq_one_letter_code
_entity_poly.pdbx_strand_id
1 'polypeptide(L)'
;MGDSVFVLEAAIDALGYNIDKFPISKSSIQKLRTEKWKERVENIKIDFQNEVPDVVTLHWDGKLLPALSARKSKEERLPIVISYELKKQLIAVPRLDAGKEQAQAVWKAILD
;
A
#
# COMPACT_ATOMS: atom_id res chain seq x y z
N MET A 1 -15.40 2.03 10.14
CA MET A 1 -14.65 2.98 9.28
C MET A 1 -15.04 4.38 9.75
N GLY A 2 -14.20 5.05 10.53
CA GLY A 2 -14.53 6.38 11.06
C GLY A 2 -14.63 7.40 9.93
N ASP A 3 -15.48 8.41 10.09
CA ASP A 3 -15.60 9.48 9.10
C ASP A 3 -14.28 10.24 9.00
N SER A 4 -13.72 10.31 7.79
CA SER A 4 -12.48 11.04 7.54
C SER A 4 -12.63 12.53 7.75
N VAL A 5 -13.85 13.06 7.63
CA VAL A 5 -14.15 14.46 7.92
C VAL A 5 -13.93 14.74 9.40
N PHE A 6 -14.55 13.97 10.30
CA PHE A 6 -14.40 14.12 11.75
C PHE A 6 -12.94 14.02 12.22
N VAL A 7 -12.16 13.09 11.67
CA VAL A 7 -10.73 12.96 12.03
C VAL A 7 -9.94 14.21 11.66
N LEU A 8 -10.23 14.81 10.50
CA LEU A 8 -9.55 16.03 10.05
C LEU A 8 -10.01 17.25 10.84
N GLU A 9 -11.31 17.39 11.10
CA GLU A 9 -11.87 18.46 11.93
C GLU A 9 -11.27 18.44 13.34
N ALA A 10 -11.24 17.27 13.99
CA ALA A 10 -10.64 17.11 15.31
C ALA A 10 -9.13 17.45 15.32
N ALA A 11 -8.39 17.10 14.26
CA ALA A 11 -6.98 17.45 14.14
C ALA A 11 -6.77 18.97 13.95
N ILE A 12 -7.62 19.62 13.16
CA ILE A 12 -7.57 21.07 12.94
C ILE A 12 -7.88 21.83 14.23
N ASP A 13 -8.91 21.38 14.97
CA ASP A 13 -9.28 21.94 16.27
C ASP A 13 -8.17 21.76 17.31
N ALA A 14 -7.58 20.56 17.40
CA ALA A 14 -6.46 20.28 18.29
C ALA A 14 -5.21 21.12 17.99
N LEU A 15 -5.03 21.54 16.74
CA LEU A 15 -3.98 22.47 16.31
C LEU A 15 -4.32 23.95 16.56
N GLY A 16 -5.53 24.24 17.10
CA GLY A 16 -5.99 25.60 17.41
C GLY A 16 -6.48 26.40 16.20
N TYR A 17 -6.74 25.72 15.07
CA TYR A 17 -7.26 26.37 13.87
C TYR A 17 -8.79 26.35 13.85
N ASN A 18 -9.40 27.40 13.31
CA ASN A 18 -10.84 27.45 13.09
C ASN A 18 -11.24 26.50 11.95
N ILE A 19 -12.06 25.50 12.26
CA ILE A 19 -12.58 24.48 11.34
C ILE A 19 -13.36 25.11 10.16
N ASP A 20 -14.14 26.16 10.39
CA ASP A 20 -14.98 26.82 9.37
C ASP A 20 -14.17 27.41 8.21
N LYS A 21 -12.86 27.62 8.41
CA LYS A 21 -11.95 28.11 7.37
C LYS A 21 -11.55 27.03 6.37
N PHE A 22 -11.82 25.76 6.66
CA PHE A 22 -11.41 24.63 5.82
C PHE A 22 -12.66 23.98 5.18
N PRO A 23 -12.86 24.13 3.87
CA PRO A 23 -13.92 23.41 3.17
C PRO A 23 -13.54 21.93 3.05
N ILE A 24 -13.92 21.12 4.04
CA ILE A 24 -13.63 19.69 4.08
C ILE A 24 -14.80 18.92 3.47
N SER A 25 -14.55 18.19 2.40
CA SER A 25 -15.55 17.30 1.79
C SER A 25 -15.02 15.88 1.67
N LYS A 26 -15.90 14.91 1.92
CA LYS A 26 -15.58 13.49 1.81
C LYS A 26 -15.09 13.09 0.41
N SER A 27 -15.69 13.67 -0.64
CA SER A 27 -15.30 13.43 -2.03
C SER A 27 -13.90 13.97 -2.34
N SER A 28 -13.57 15.19 -1.88
CA SER A 28 -12.23 15.76 -2.05
C SER A 28 -11.17 14.94 -1.31
N ILE A 29 -11.44 14.51 -0.07
CA ILE A 29 -10.55 13.62 0.69
C ILE A 29 -10.31 12.32 -0.07
N GLN A 30 -11.37 11.69 -0.57
CA GLN A 30 -11.26 10.42 -1.29
C GLN A 30 -10.44 10.57 -2.58
N LYS A 31 -10.67 11.66 -3.33
CA LYS A 31 -9.91 11.98 -4.54
C LYS A 31 -8.42 12.18 -4.22
N LEU A 32 -8.09 13.04 -3.25
CA LEU A 32 -6.71 13.28 -2.82
C LEU A 32 -6.00 12.02 -2.35
N ARG A 33 -6.70 11.17 -1.56
CA ARG A 33 -6.16 9.86 -1.14
C ARG A 33 -5.88 8.96 -2.33
N THR A 34 -6.77 8.92 -3.32
CA THR A 34 -6.60 8.11 -4.52
C THR A 34 -5.42 8.60 -5.37
N GLU A 35 -5.28 9.92 -5.52
CA GLU A 35 -4.15 10.54 -6.24
C GLU A 35 -2.82 10.25 -5.52
N LYS A 36 -2.76 10.48 -4.21
CA LYS A 36 -1.56 10.14 -3.41
C LYS A 36 -1.24 8.65 -3.40
N TRP A 37 -2.25 7.79 -3.48
CA TRP A 37 -2.04 6.36 -3.62
C TRP A 37 -1.43 6.01 -4.99
N LYS A 38 -1.91 6.63 -6.08
CA LYS A 38 -1.33 6.43 -7.42
C LYS A 38 0.13 6.85 -7.47
N GLU A 39 0.44 8.05 -6.98
CA GLU A 39 1.81 8.57 -6.89
C GLU A 39 2.72 7.60 -6.11
N ARG A 40 2.24 7.10 -4.96
CA ARG A 40 2.99 6.12 -4.16
C ARG A 40 3.21 4.80 -4.90
N VAL A 41 2.20 4.29 -5.61
CA VAL A 41 2.32 3.05 -6.39
C VAL A 41 3.33 3.21 -7.53
N GLU A 42 3.37 4.38 -8.18
CA GLU A 42 4.34 4.68 -9.24
C GLU A 42 5.76 4.74 -8.68
N ASN A 43 5.98 5.44 -7.57
CA ASN A 43 7.29 5.53 -6.92
C ASN A 43 7.79 4.14 -6.47
N ILE A 44 6.92 3.33 -5.86
CA ILE A 44 7.23 1.95 -5.44
C ILE A 44 7.66 1.05 -6.63
N LYS A 45 7.26 1.36 -7.86
CA LYS A 45 7.63 0.54 -9.02
C LYS A 45 9.02 0.87 -9.58
N ILE A 46 9.55 2.06 -9.32
CA ILE A 46 10.64 2.66 -10.12
C ILE A 46 11.82 3.13 -9.25
N ASP A 47 11.69 3.21 -7.92
CA ASP A 47 12.66 3.90 -7.06
C ASP A 47 14.07 3.27 -6.97
N PHE A 48 14.24 1.98 -7.26
CA PHE A 48 15.56 1.35 -7.28
C PHE A 48 16.29 1.65 -8.60
N GLN A 49 17.39 2.39 -8.52
CA GLN A 49 18.21 2.80 -9.67
C GLN A 49 19.17 1.69 -10.14
N ASN A 50 18.77 0.41 -10.04
CA ASN A 50 19.57 -0.79 -10.28
C ASN A 50 20.79 -1.00 -9.36
N GLU A 51 21.09 -0.07 -8.45
CA GLU A 51 22.00 -0.34 -7.33
C GLU A 51 21.25 -1.18 -6.31
N VAL A 52 21.53 -2.49 -6.29
CA VAL A 52 21.05 -3.40 -5.26
C VAL A 52 22.04 -3.30 -4.10
N PRO A 53 21.65 -2.74 -2.95
CA PRO A 53 22.52 -2.66 -1.79
C PRO A 53 22.76 -4.07 -1.24
N ASP A 54 23.92 -4.28 -0.62
CA ASP A 54 24.33 -5.58 -0.07
C ASP A 54 23.31 -6.14 0.94
N VAL A 55 22.56 -5.27 1.61
CA VAL A 55 21.51 -5.63 2.57
C VAL A 55 20.24 -4.81 2.30
N VAL A 56 19.11 -5.51 2.19
CA VAL A 56 17.77 -4.93 2.06
C VAL A 56 16.84 -5.45 3.15
N THR A 57 15.83 -4.65 3.53
CA THR A 57 14.74 -5.12 4.38
C THR A 57 13.59 -5.62 3.52
N LEU A 58 13.17 -6.86 3.73
CA LEU A 58 12.05 -7.47 3.04
C LEU A 58 10.75 -7.33 3.86
N HIS A 59 9.68 -6.87 3.20
CA HIS A 59 8.35 -6.74 3.77
C HIS A 59 7.34 -7.54 2.93
N TRP A 60 6.57 -8.41 3.58
CA TRP A 60 5.45 -9.10 2.95
C TRP A 60 4.28 -9.18 3.93
N ASP A 61 3.08 -8.86 3.44
CA ASP A 61 1.85 -9.00 4.22
C ASP A 61 0.70 -9.42 3.31
N GLY A 62 -0.05 -10.44 3.72
CA GLY A 62 -1.11 -11.04 2.91
C GLY A 62 -2.33 -10.13 2.84
N LYS A 63 -2.93 -10.00 1.64
CA LYS A 63 -4.16 -9.24 1.46
C LYS A 63 -5.18 -10.02 0.64
N LEU A 64 -6.41 -10.11 1.16
CA LEU A 64 -7.56 -10.60 0.41
C LEU A 64 -8.02 -9.52 -0.57
N LEU A 65 -7.85 -9.78 -1.86
CA LEU A 65 -8.29 -8.90 -2.95
C LEU A 65 -9.46 -9.54 -3.70
N PRO A 66 -10.31 -8.73 -4.36
CA PRO A 66 -11.30 -9.27 -5.29
C PRO A 66 -10.61 -10.14 -6.34
N ALA A 67 -11.11 -11.36 -6.53
CA ALA A 67 -10.51 -12.23 -7.54
C ALA A 67 -10.84 -11.73 -8.94
N LEU A 68 -9.88 -11.85 -9.85
CA LEU A 68 -10.10 -11.56 -11.28
C LEU A 68 -11.00 -12.61 -11.95
N SER A 69 -11.16 -13.79 -11.32
CA SER A 69 -11.99 -14.87 -11.82
C SER A 69 -13.43 -14.72 -11.37
N ALA A 70 -14.39 -14.86 -12.29
CA ALA A 70 -15.82 -14.92 -11.96
C ALA A 70 -16.21 -16.08 -11.02
N ARG A 71 -15.35 -17.10 -10.86
CA ARG A 71 -15.61 -18.27 -10.01
C ARG A 71 -15.31 -18.05 -8.53
N LYS A 72 -14.49 -17.06 -8.17
CA LYS A 72 -14.10 -16.76 -6.78
C LYS A 72 -14.44 -15.30 -6.49
N SER A 73 -14.92 -15.00 -5.28
CA SER A 73 -15.18 -13.61 -4.89
C SER A 73 -13.92 -12.89 -4.43
N LYS A 74 -12.98 -13.62 -3.81
CA LYS A 74 -11.72 -13.09 -3.30
C LYS A 74 -10.57 -14.08 -3.52
N GLU A 75 -9.38 -13.56 -3.63
CA GLU A 75 -8.12 -14.30 -3.66
C GLU A 75 -7.11 -13.66 -2.72
N GLU A 76 -6.29 -14.47 -2.07
CA GLU A 76 -5.19 -13.97 -1.26
C GLU A 76 -4.02 -13.64 -2.18
N ARG A 77 -3.50 -12.43 -2.03
CA ARG A 77 -2.33 -11.93 -2.75
C ARG A 77 -1.30 -11.51 -1.73
N LEU A 78 -0.04 -11.79 -2.01
CA LEU A 78 1.08 -11.45 -1.12
C LEU A 78 1.99 -10.43 -1.80
N PRO A 79 1.76 -9.13 -1.62
CA PRO A 79 2.74 -8.10 -2.00
C PRO A 79 4.06 -8.35 -1.29
N ILE A 80 5.14 -8.43 -2.06
CA ILE A 80 6.51 -8.58 -1.57
C ILE A 80 7.28 -7.33 -1.97
N VAL A 81 7.72 -6.58 -0.97
CA VAL A 81 8.37 -5.28 -1.13
C VAL A 81 9.72 -5.32 -0.46
N ILE A 82 10.77 -4.90 -1.16
CA ILE A 82 12.06 -4.59 -0.53
C ILE A 82 12.14 -3.10 -0.21
N SER A 83 12.86 -2.78 0.86
CA SER A 83 13.20 -1.40 1.19
C SER A 83 14.66 -1.28 1.58
N TYR A 84 15.22 -0.12 1.24
CA TYR A 84 16.56 0.30 1.61
C TYR A 84 16.56 1.81 1.78
N GLU A 85 17.11 2.29 2.90
CA GLU A 85 17.02 3.69 3.31
C GLU A 85 15.57 4.20 3.28
N LEU A 86 15.25 5.11 2.34
CA LEU A 86 13.92 5.68 2.13
C LEU A 86 13.27 5.19 0.83
N LYS A 87 13.91 4.28 0.11
CA LYS A 87 13.45 3.73 -1.17
C LYS A 87 12.72 2.41 -0.95
N LYS A 88 11.71 2.15 -1.77
CA LYS A 88 10.93 0.91 -1.74
C LYS A 88 10.70 0.40 -3.16
N GLN A 89 10.82 -0.90 -3.34
CA GLN A 89 10.49 -1.56 -4.60
C GLN A 89 9.55 -2.73 -4.38
N LEU A 90 8.45 -2.76 -5.14
CA LEU A 90 7.60 -3.94 -5.24
C LEU A 90 8.24 -4.94 -6.21
N ILE A 91 8.57 -6.13 -5.71
CA ILE A 91 9.21 -7.17 -6.52
C ILE A 91 8.14 -8.08 -7.12
N ALA A 92 7.18 -8.55 -6.32
CA ALA A 92 6.16 -9.49 -6.77
C ALA A 92 4.84 -9.36 -6.00
N VAL A 93 3.76 -9.85 -6.63
CA VAL A 93 2.42 -9.99 -6.00
C VAL A 93 1.84 -11.38 -6.30
N PRO A 94 2.50 -12.46 -5.84
CA PRO A 94 2.02 -13.82 -6.05
C PRO A 94 0.62 -14.01 -5.45
N ARG A 95 -0.16 -14.87 -6.13
CA ARG A 95 -1.41 -15.40 -5.61
C ARG A 95 -1.10 -16.56 -4.67
N LEU A 96 -1.81 -16.63 -3.55
CA LEU A 96 -1.74 -17.75 -2.62
C LEU A 96 -3.04 -18.56 -2.70
N ASP A 97 -2.93 -19.88 -2.88
CA ASP A 97 -4.10 -20.76 -2.97
C ASP A 97 -4.48 -21.39 -1.61
N ALA A 98 -3.52 -21.52 -0.69
CA ALA A 98 -3.73 -21.81 0.72
C ALA A 98 -2.56 -21.20 1.52
N GLY A 99 -2.81 -20.31 2.48
CA GLY A 99 -1.82 -19.46 3.18
C GLY A 99 -0.58 -20.14 3.83
N LYS A 100 -0.33 -21.43 3.62
CA LYS A 100 0.88 -22.18 4.01
C LYS A 100 2.10 -21.94 3.10
N GLU A 101 1.96 -21.19 2.00
CA GLU A 101 3.04 -21.05 0.99
C GLU A 101 3.74 -19.68 0.98
N GLN A 102 3.51 -18.82 1.98
CA GLN A 102 4.07 -17.45 1.98
C GLN A 102 5.59 -17.42 1.90
N ALA A 103 6.28 -18.24 2.72
CA ALA A 103 7.75 -18.31 2.70
C ALA A 103 8.30 -18.77 1.34
N GLN A 104 7.61 -19.70 0.67
CA GLN A 104 8.02 -20.18 -0.65
C GLN A 104 7.76 -19.14 -1.73
N ALA A 105 6.65 -18.41 -1.66
CA ALA A 105 6.33 -17.31 -2.55
C ALA A 105 7.36 -16.17 -2.41
N VAL A 106 7.77 -15.87 -1.18
CA VAL A 106 8.85 -14.93 -0.87
C VAL A 106 10.18 -15.41 -1.46
N TRP A 107 10.57 -16.66 -1.19
CA TRP A 107 11.83 -17.22 -1.69
C TRP A 107 11.93 -17.18 -3.22
N LYS A 108 10.85 -17.57 -3.93
CA LYS A 108 10.79 -17.49 -5.38
C LYS A 108 10.93 -16.05 -5.90
N ALA A 109 10.23 -15.09 -5.28
CA ALA A 109 10.31 -13.69 -5.69
C ALA A 109 11.69 -13.07 -5.50
N ILE A 110 12.54 -13.59 -4.61
CA ILE A 110 13.92 -13.13 -4.42
C ILE A 110 14.87 -13.72 -5.48
N LEU A 111 14.57 -14.92 -5.97
CA LEU A 111 15.41 -15.64 -6.94
C LEU A 111 15.13 -15.29 -8.40
N ASP A 112 13.90 -14.88 -8.71
CA ASP A 112 13.45 -14.48 -10.05
C ASP A 112 14.00 -13.09 -10.46
#